data_AF-A0AA35WSU4-F1
#
_entry.id   AF-A0AA35WSU4-F1
#
_cell.length_a   1.000
_cell.length_b   1.000
_cell.length_c   1.000
_cell.angle_alpha   90.00
_cell.angle_beta   90.00
_cell.angle_gamma   90.00
#
_symmetry.space_group_name_H-M   'P 1'
#
loop_
_entity.id
_entity.type
_entity.pdbx_description
1 polymer ?
#
loop_
_entity_poly.entity_id
_entity_poly.type
_entity_poly.pdbx_seq_one_letter_code
_entity_poly.pdbx_strand_id
1 'polypeptide(L)'
;MEENGEELKDKELSSFLAKIDEIGDLVSDLRGGSVAAAGNALRRADEYLARQGGDRVTHDRSVINTGEGQSADEHSSRGSEKEHVEFMKTLEEDARDRGERRKEREAQGRDHKKRGNTAFRAGQFENAVTEFSVALRHTPWDISLYTNRALAYNRLGCYDDAIVDCDSAIRLEPCNLKAYLQRAKALTGLHRVKEAVECYTEAEKEFPNKADTIASLRKAIEP
;
A
#
# COMPACT_ATOMS: atom_id res chain seq x y z
N MET A 1 21.49 1.25 -21.11
CA MET A 1 20.51 0.60 -20.20
C MET A 1 19.72 1.62 -19.37
N GLU A 2 19.95 2.92 -19.52
CA GLU A 2 19.22 3.97 -18.78
C GLU A 2 17.88 4.34 -19.44
N GLU A 3 17.72 4.17 -20.77
CA GLU A 3 16.49 4.52 -21.50
C GLU A 3 15.25 3.76 -21.01
N ASN A 4 15.38 2.48 -20.62
CA ASN A 4 14.23 1.69 -20.14
C ASN A 4 13.72 2.16 -18.76
N GLY A 5 14.56 2.81 -17.95
CA GLY A 5 14.21 3.24 -16.59
C GLY A 5 13.46 4.57 -16.55
N GLU A 6 13.79 5.49 -17.46
CA GLU A 6 13.04 6.73 -17.66
C GLU A 6 11.69 6.46 -18.33
N GLU A 7 11.65 5.58 -19.32
CA GLU A 7 10.41 5.23 -20.03
C GLU A 7 9.38 4.53 -19.10
N LEU A 8 9.83 3.75 -18.12
CA LEU A 8 8.95 3.17 -17.10
C LEU A 8 8.39 4.24 -16.16
N LYS A 9 9.21 5.20 -15.72
CA LYS A 9 8.77 6.31 -14.86
C LYS A 9 7.77 7.21 -15.57
N ASP A 10 7.98 7.47 -16.85
CA ASP A 10 7.06 8.26 -17.68
C ASP A 10 5.72 7.56 -17.89
N LYS A 11 5.73 6.23 -18.06
CA LYS A 11 4.50 5.42 -18.13
C LYS A 11 3.75 5.39 -16.80
N GLU A 12 4.46 5.28 -15.68
CA GLU A 12 3.86 5.36 -14.34
C GLU A 12 3.27 6.74 -14.05
N LEU A 13 4.00 7.81 -14.40
CA LEU A 13 3.54 9.19 -14.23
C LEU A 13 2.34 9.50 -15.12
N SER A 14 2.36 9.07 -16.38
CA SER A 14 1.23 9.25 -17.31
C SER A 14 -0.01 8.50 -16.82
N SER A 15 0.16 7.27 -16.32
CA SER A 15 -0.91 6.48 -15.71
C SER A 15 -1.47 7.16 -14.46
N PHE A 16 -0.62 7.76 -13.64
CA PHE A 16 -1.02 8.49 -12.44
C PHE A 16 -1.81 9.77 -12.77
N LEU A 17 -1.34 10.57 -13.73
CA LEU A 17 -2.02 11.80 -14.16
C LEU A 17 -3.39 11.49 -14.79
N ALA A 18 -3.49 10.45 -15.62
CA ALA A 18 -4.76 10.01 -16.19
C ALA A 18 -5.79 9.63 -15.10
N LYS A 19 -5.36 9.02 -14.00
CA LYS A 19 -6.23 8.73 -12.85
C LYS A 19 -6.69 10.01 -12.13
N ILE A 20 -5.82 11.01 -12.02
CA ILE A 20 -6.18 12.31 -11.43
C ILE A 20 -7.25 13.00 -12.29
N ASP A 21 -7.07 13.01 -13.60
CA ASP A 21 -8.03 13.62 -14.53
C ASP A 21 -9.38 12.91 -14.47
N GLU A 22 -9.38 11.57 -14.47
CA GLU A 22 -10.61 10.77 -14.34
C GLU A 22 -11.35 11.05 -13.02
N ILE A 23 -10.62 11.21 -11.90
CA ILE A 23 -11.22 11.62 -10.61
C ILE A 23 -11.72 13.07 -10.68
N GLY A 24 -10.97 13.97 -11.32
CA GLY A 24 -11.35 15.38 -11.49
C GLY A 24 -12.66 15.53 -12.25
N ASP A 25 -12.81 14.78 -13.34
CA ASP A 25 -14.03 14.71 -14.13
C ASP A 25 -15.20 14.17 -13.31
N LEU A 26 -14.98 13.09 -12.55
CA LEU A 26 -16.00 12.52 -11.66
C LEU A 26 -16.48 13.53 -10.60
N VAL A 27 -15.55 14.26 -9.97
CA VAL A 27 -15.88 15.28 -8.97
C VAL A 27 -16.60 16.47 -9.61
N SER A 28 -16.21 16.86 -10.82
CA SER A 28 -16.88 17.91 -11.60
C SER A 28 -18.32 17.50 -11.94
N ASP A 29 -18.51 16.28 -12.44
CA ASP A 29 -19.83 15.74 -12.79
C ASP A 29 -20.74 15.60 -11.56
N LEU A 30 -20.18 15.24 -10.40
CA LEU A 30 -20.90 15.20 -9.12
C LEU A 30 -21.28 16.60 -8.60
N ARG A 31 -20.51 17.64 -8.93
CA ARG A 31 -20.83 19.04 -8.61
C ARG A 31 -21.81 19.66 -9.60
N GLY A 32 -21.94 19.09 -10.80
CA GLY A 32 -22.89 19.51 -11.82
C GLY A 32 -24.31 19.26 -11.34
N GLY A 33 -25.09 20.33 -11.11
CA GLY A 33 -26.41 20.27 -10.47
C GLY A 33 -27.54 19.55 -11.24
N SER A 34 -27.22 18.73 -12.25
CA SER A 34 -28.21 17.92 -12.97
C SER A 34 -28.29 16.51 -12.38
N VAL A 35 -29.52 16.10 -12.10
CA VAL A 35 -29.94 14.77 -11.67
C VAL A 35 -29.31 13.62 -12.46
N ALA A 36 -29.44 13.69 -13.77
CA ALA A 36 -28.99 12.64 -14.68
C ALA A 36 -27.46 12.59 -14.77
N ALA A 37 -26.79 13.74 -14.58
CA ALA A 37 -25.34 13.82 -14.51
C ALA A 37 -24.83 13.18 -13.21
N ALA A 38 -25.45 13.48 -12.07
CA ALA A 38 -25.09 12.92 -10.77
C ALA A 38 -25.23 11.39 -10.73
N GLY A 39 -26.34 10.83 -11.26
CA GLY A 39 -26.54 9.38 -11.32
C GLY A 39 -25.51 8.65 -12.20
N ASN A 40 -25.19 9.23 -13.36
CA ASN A 40 -24.14 8.69 -14.25
C ASN A 40 -22.74 8.84 -13.64
N ALA A 41 -22.47 9.93 -12.93
CA ALA A 41 -21.20 10.17 -12.25
C ALA A 41 -20.97 9.16 -11.11
N LEU A 42 -22.01 8.86 -10.33
CA LEU A 42 -21.95 7.84 -9.29
C LEU A 42 -21.66 6.45 -9.86
N ARG A 43 -22.32 6.07 -10.96
CA ARG A 43 -22.05 4.79 -11.65
C ARG A 43 -20.62 4.71 -12.18
N ARG A 44 -20.12 5.79 -12.78
CA ARG A 44 -18.72 5.86 -13.25
C ARG A 44 -17.72 5.81 -12.08
N ALA A 45 -18.04 6.41 -10.94
CA ALA A 45 -17.22 6.33 -9.73
C ALA A 45 -17.14 4.89 -9.19
N ASP A 46 -18.26 4.15 -9.19
CA ASP A 46 -18.29 2.74 -8.80
C ASP A 46 -17.49 1.86 -9.77
N GLU A 47 -17.61 2.09 -11.07
CA GLU A 47 -16.80 1.41 -12.10
C GLU A 47 -15.30 1.71 -11.95
N TYR A 48 -14.94 2.96 -11.64
CA TYR A 48 -13.56 3.36 -11.39
C TYR A 48 -12.98 2.64 -10.17
N LEU A 49 -13.71 2.61 -9.05
CA LEU A 49 -13.30 1.89 -7.84
C LEU A 49 -13.15 0.38 -8.08
N ALA A 50 -14.02 -0.22 -8.88
CA ALA A 50 -13.95 -1.63 -9.25
C ALA A 50 -12.68 -1.98 -10.04
N ARG A 51 -12.20 -1.07 -10.90
CA ARG A 51 -10.95 -1.25 -11.67
C ARG A 51 -9.70 -1.12 -10.79
N GLN A 52 -9.72 -0.27 -9.76
CA GLN A 52 -8.57 -0.04 -8.88
C GLN A 52 -8.43 -1.08 -7.74
N GLY A 53 -9.32 -2.09 -7.68
CA GLY A 53 -9.34 -3.05 -6.57
C GLY A 53 -9.76 -2.42 -5.24
N GLY A 54 -10.44 -1.27 -5.30
CA GLY A 54 -11.01 -0.61 -4.14
C GLY A 54 -12.15 -1.43 -3.53
N ASP A 55 -12.34 -1.28 -2.22
CA ASP A 55 -13.39 -1.96 -1.47
C ASP A 55 -14.77 -1.58 -2.05
N ARG A 56 -15.46 -2.55 -2.67
CA ARG A 56 -16.78 -2.36 -3.29
C ARG A 56 -17.75 -1.68 -2.31
N VAL A 57 -18.53 -0.73 -2.82
CA VAL A 57 -19.80 -0.34 -2.22
C VAL A 57 -20.79 -1.46 -2.51
N THR A 58 -21.50 -1.96 -1.50
CA THR A 58 -22.49 -3.03 -1.68
C THR A 58 -23.87 -2.52 -2.10
N HIS A 59 -24.07 -1.20 -2.11
CA HIS A 59 -25.35 -0.53 -2.33
C HIS A 59 -25.27 0.49 -3.48
N ASP A 60 -26.31 0.52 -4.32
CA ASP A 60 -26.47 1.46 -5.44
C ASP A 60 -26.81 2.87 -4.92
N ARG A 61 -25.95 3.85 -5.22
CA ARG A 61 -26.08 5.24 -4.74
C ARG A 61 -26.86 6.16 -5.68
N SER A 62 -27.31 5.68 -6.84
CA SER A 62 -27.88 6.51 -7.92
C SER A 62 -29.26 7.11 -7.65
N VAL A 63 -29.92 6.77 -6.53
CA VAL A 63 -31.34 7.06 -6.29
C VAL A 63 -31.65 8.51 -5.89
N ILE A 64 -30.65 9.34 -5.56
CA ILE A 64 -30.91 10.56 -4.79
C ILE A 64 -31.44 11.75 -5.59
N ASN A 65 -31.30 11.79 -6.92
CA ASN A 65 -31.57 13.06 -7.61
C ASN A 65 -32.84 13.07 -8.48
N THR A 66 -33.75 12.10 -8.48
CA THR A 66 -34.99 12.21 -9.29
C THR A 66 -36.05 13.17 -8.74
N GLY A 67 -35.73 13.99 -7.73
CA GLY A 67 -36.63 15.02 -7.20
C GLY A 67 -36.70 16.22 -8.14
N GLU A 68 -37.68 16.20 -9.04
CA GLU A 68 -38.05 17.33 -9.89
C GLU A 68 -38.16 18.64 -9.09
N GLY A 69 -37.53 19.70 -9.59
CA GLY A 69 -37.89 21.06 -9.20
C GLY A 69 -39.30 21.36 -9.67
N GLN A 70 -40.29 21.13 -8.81
CA GLN A 70 -41.62 21.71 -8.94
C GLN A 70 -41.95 22.55 -7.72
N SER A 71 -42.57 23.68 -8.04
CA SER A 71 -43.02 24.75 -7.16
C SER A 71 -43.67 24.27 -5.87
N ALA A 72 -43.44 25.07 -4.82
CA ALA A 72 -44.19 25.16 -3.58
C ALA A 72 -45.61 24.58 -3.64
N ASP A 73 -45.77 23.39 -3.07
CA ASP A 73 -47.02 22.95 -2.45
C ASP A 73 -46.69 22.12 -1.20
N GLU A 74 -47.27 22.54 -0.08
CA GLU A 74 -47.10 22.00 1.26
C GLU A 74 -47.72 20.59 1.36
N HIS A 75 -47.04 19.54 0.89
CA HIS A 75 -47.22 18.15 1.34
C HIS A 75 -46.18 17.18 0.72
N SER A 76 -44.87 17.43 0.88
CA SER A 76 -43.83 16.42 0.57
C SER A 76 -42.51 16.66 1.30
N SER A 77 -42.55 16.84 2.63
CA SER A 77 -41.33 16.99 3.45
C SER A 77 -40.93 15.70 4.19
N ARG A 78 -41.87 14.76 4.35
CA ARG A 78 -41.69 13.59 5.24
C ARG A 78 -41.28 12.30 4.50
N GLY A 79 -41.35 12.31 3.17
CA GLY A 79 -40.84 11.24 2.30
C GLY A 79 -39.34 11.40 2.04
N SER A 80 -38.91 12.62 1.70
CA SER A 80 -37.49 12.95 1.45
C SER A 80 -36.60 12.81 2.69
N GLU A 81 -37.09 13.16 3.89
CA GLU A 81 -36.35 12.93 5.13
C GLU A 81 -36.17 11.45 5.45
N LYS A 82 -37.19 10.61 5.20
CA LYS A 82 -37.09 9.16 5.45
C LYS A 82 -36.14 8.48 4.48
N GLU A 83 -36.19 8.85 3.21
CA GLU A 83 -35.28 8.35 2.18
C GLU A 83 -33.84 8.78 2.46
N HIS A 84 -33.63 10.03 2.87
CA HIS A 84 -32.32 10.53 3.30
C HIS A 84 -31.80 9.80 4.56
N VAL A 85 -32.65 9.55 5.55
CA VAL A 85 -32.27 8.79 6.77
C VAL A 85 -31.90 7.34 6.43
N GLU A 86 -32.65 6.67 5.55
CA GLU A 86 -32.33 5.31 5.10
C GLU A 86 -31.03 5.29 4.29
N PHE A 87 -30.80 6.30 3.44
CA PHE A 87 -29.54 6.44 2.72
C PHE A 87 -28.35 6.64 3.67
N MET A 88 -28.46 7.52 4.67
CA MET A 88 -27.39 7.72 5.65
C MET A 88 -27.10 6.44 6.44
N LYS A 89 -28.15 5.68 6.79
CA LYS A 89 -28.01 4.39 7.46
C LYS A 89 -27.28 3.36 6.60
N THR A 90 -27.63 3.23 5.31
CA THR A 90 -26.93 2.32 4.38
C THR A 90 -25.47 2.74 4.16
N LEU A 91 -25.17 4.04 4.13
CA LEU A 91 -23.80 4.55 4.05
C LEU A 91 -22.99 4.21 5.31
N GLU A 92 -23.60 4.36 6.49
CA GLU A 92 -22.98 3.98 7.77
C GLU A 92 -22.71 2.48 7.86
N GLU A 93 -23.64 1.64 7.41
CA GLU A 93 -23.48 0.19 7.33
C GLU A 93 -22.36 -0.21 6.36
N ASP A 94 -22.35 0.35 5.16
CA ASP A 94 -21.31 0.13 4.15
C ASP A 94 -19.92 0.63 4.63
N ALA A 95 -19.86 1.74 5.37
CA ALA A 95 -18.64 2.19 6.03
C ALA A 95 -18.17 1.23 7.13
N ARG A 96 -19.10 0.68 7.93
CA ARG A 96 -18.81 -0.33 8.95
C ARG A 96 -18.25 -1.60 8.31
N ASP A 97 -18.90 -2.11 7.26
CA ASP A 97 -18.49 -3.33 6.57
C ASP A 97 -17.09 -3.21 5.95
N ARG A 98 -16.76 -2.05 5.34
CA ARG A 98 -15.38 -1.78 4.88
C ARG A 98 -14.39 -1.78 6.04
N GLY A 99 -14.78 -1.18 7.16
CA GLY A 99 -13.98 -1.20 8.38
C GLY A 99 -13.70 -2.62 8.87
N GLU A 100 -14.69 -3.50 8.83
CA GLU A 100 -14.57 -4.91 9.21
C GLU A 100 -13.69 -5.70 8.24
N ARG A 101 -13.90 -5.56 6.93
CA ARG A 101 -13.04 -6.20 5.92
C ARG A 101 -11.58 -5.79 6.04
N ARG A 102 -11.32 -4.50 6.30
CA ARG A 102 -9.97 -4.01 6.58
C ARG A 102 -9.37 -4.67 7.83
N LYS A 103 -10.13 -4.74 8.93
CA LYS A 103 -9.67 -5.40 10.17
C LYS A 103 -9.36 -6.87 9.95
N GLU A 104 -10.18 -7.57 9.18
CA GLU A 104 -9.97 -8.98 8.86
C GLU A 104 -8.74 -9.19 7.96
N ARG A 105 -8.59 -8.38 6.90
CA ARG A 105 -7.38 -8.38 6.06
C ARG A 105 -6.13 -8.13 6.91
N GLU A 106 -6.15 -7.16 7.80
CA GLU A 106 -5.03 -6.89 8.71
C GLU A 106 -4.79 -8.04 9.69
N ALA A 107 -5.84 -8.73 10.17
CA ALA A 107 -5.72 -9.91 11.01
C ALA A 107 -5.06 -11.08 10.26
N GLN A 108 -5.44 -11.32 9.01
CA GLN A 108 -4.81 -12.31 8.14
C GLN A 108 -3.33 -11.99 7.91
N GLY A 109 -3.00 -10.73 7.61
CA GLY A 109 -1.60 -10.28 7.49
C GLY A 109 -0.79 -10.54 8.78
N ARG A 110 -1.35 -10.21 9.95
CA ARG A 110 -0.71 -10.49 11.24
C ARG A 110 -0.53 -11.98 11.52
N ASP A 111 -1.47 -12.83 11.12
CA ASP A 111 -1.38 -14.28 11.32
C ASP A 111 -0.26 -14.90 10.47
N HIS A 112 -0.24 -14.58 9.17
CA HIS A 112 0.84 -14.99 8.27
C HIS A 112 2.21 -14.47 8.75
N LYS A 113 2.29 -13.23 9.23
CA LYS A 113 3.51 -12.69 9.84
C LYS A 113 3.99 -13.54 11.03
N LYS A 114 3.08 -13.97 11.90
CA LYS A 114 3.41 -14.84 13.05
C LYS A 114 3.92 -16.19 12.57
N ARG A 115 3.26 -16.82 11.60
CA ARG A 115 3.70 -18.09 10.99
C ARG A 115 5.08 -17.97 10.35
N GLY A 116 5.31 -16.92 9.57
CA GLY A 116 6.63 -16.65 8.96
C GLY A 116 7.73 -16.48 10.01
N ASN A 117 7.45 -15.77 11.11
CA ASN A 117 8.40 -15.64 12.22
C ASN A 117 8.67 -16.99 12.92
N THR A 118 7.66 -17.84 13.07
CA THR A 118 7.83 -19.18 13.65
C THR A 118 8.65 -20.08 12.73
N ALA A 119 8.34 -20.10 11.43
CA ALA A 119 9.09 -20.85 10.42
C ALA A 119 10.56 -20.40 10.36
N PHE A 120 10.80 -19.09 10.40
CA PHE A 120 12.15 -18.54 10.43
C PHE A 120 12.95 -19.02 11.65
N ARG A 121 12.34 -19.01 12.85
CA ARG A 121 12.99 -19.52 14.08
C ARG A 121 13.26 -21.01 14.02
N ALA A 122 12.44 -21.76 13.29
CA ALA A 122 12.63 -23.19 13.03
C ALA A 122 13.67 -23.48 11.93
N GLY A 123 14.28 -22.45 11.31
CA GLY A 123 15.24 -22.61 10.21
C GLY A 123 14.60 -22.95 8.86
N GLN A 124 13.27 -22.93 8.77
CA GLN A 124 12.52 -23.18 7.53
C GLN A 124 12.38 -21.87 6.74
N PHE A 125 13.47 -21.44 6.10
CA PHE A 125 13.55 -20.10 5.52
C PHE A 125 12.67 -19.94 4.28
N GLU A 126 12.49 -20.97 3.45
CA GLU A 126 11.60 -20.95 2.28
C GLU A 126 10.13 -20.79 2.71
N ASN A 127 9.73 -21.51 3.77
CA ASN A 127 8.40 -21.36 4.36
C ASN A 127 8.23 -19.96 4.95
N ALA A 128 9.25 -19.42 5.61
CA ALA A 128 9.21 -18.05 6.13
C ALA A 128 9.00 -17.02 5.02
N VAL A 129 9.73 -17.13 3.91
CA VAL A 129 9.56 -16.27 2.71
C VAL A 129 8.12 -16.37 2.18
N THR A 130 7.59 -17.58 2.09
CA THR A 130 6.22 -17.82 1.59
C THR A 130 5.20 -17.11 2.48
N GLU A 131 5.27 -17.32 3.80
CA GLU A 131 4.36 -16.70 4.77
C GLU A 131 4.48 -15.17 4.80
N PHE A 132 5.70 -14.62 4.77
CA PHE A 132 5.87 -13.16 4.69
C PHE A 132 5.34 -12.58 3.38
N SER A 133 5.48 -13.30 2.27
CA SER A 133 4.93 -12.88 0.98
C SER A 133 3.40 -12.84 1.00
N VAL A 134 2.76 -13.81 1.67
CA VAL A 134 1.30 -13.77 1.86
C VAL A 134 0.91 -12.61 2.76
N ALA A 135 1.62 -12.40 3.88
CA ALA A 135 1.38 -11.28 4.78
C ALA A 135 1.45 -9.93 4.07
N LEU A 136 2.43 -9.74 3.17
CA LEU A 136 2.59 -8.51 2.38
C LEU A 136 1.43 -8.24 1.41
N ARG A 137 0.76 -9.29 0.89
CA ARG A 137 -0.47 -9.08 0.09
C ARG A 137 -1.60 -8.46 0.92
N HIS A 138 -1.66 -8.80 2.21
CA HIS A 138 -2.67 -8.27 3.12
C HIS A 138 -2.27 -6.92 3.71
N THR A 139 -1.01 -6.74 4.12
CA THR A 139 -0.51 -5.53 4.78
C THR A 139 0.78 -5.05 4.10
N PRO A 140 0.70 -4.51 2.87
CA PRO A 140 1.88 -4.08 2.11
C PRO A 140 2.62 -2.88 2.73
N TRP A 141 2.00 -2.20 3.69
CA TRP A 141 2.58 -1.08 4.44
C TRP A 141 3.36 -1.52 5.70
N ASP A 142 3.35 -2.81 6.07
CA ASP A 142 4.11 -3.30 7.22
C ASP A 142 5.58 -3.50 6.84
N ILE A 143 6.40 -2.48 7.09
CA ILE A 143 7.85 -2.42 6.79
C ILE A 143 8.60 -3.61 7.38
N SER A 144 8.17 -4.11 8.54
CA SER A 144 8.85 -5.23 9.20
C SER A 144 8.75 -6.53 8.41
N LEU A 145 7.75 -6.69 7.53
CA LEU A 145 7.64 -7.85 6.65
C LEU A 145 8.73 -7.87 5.58
N TYR A 146 9.03 -6.73 4.96
CA TYR A 146 10.12 -6.62 3.98
C TYR A 146 11.46 -6.95 4.63
N THR A 147 11.76 -6.35 5.79
CA THR A 147 13.03 -6.63 6.49
C THR A 147 13.16 -8.07 6.99
N ASN A 148 12.06 -8.69 7.43
CA ASN A 148 12.06 -10.10 7.84
C ASN A 148 12.21 -11.05 6.65
N ARG A 149 11.57 -10.74 5.51
CA ARG A 149 11.68 -11.54 4.29
C ARG A 149 13.06 -11.39 3.65
N ALA A 150 13.64 -10.19 3.61
CA ALA A 150 15.03 -9.95 3.23
C ALA A 150 16.01 -10.75 4.09
N LEU A 151 15.79 -10.81 5.41
CA LEU A 151 16.60 -11.63 6.30
C LEU A 151 16.50 -13.13 5.96
N ALA A 152 15.31 -13.63 5.61
CA ALA A 152 15.11 -15.01 5.17
C ALA A 152 15.82 -15.28 3.82
N TYR A 153 15.69 -14.39 2.84
CA TYR A 153 16.42 -14.46 1.58
C TYR A 153 17.94 -14.48 1.79
N ASN A 154 18.47 -13.64 2.69
CA ASN A 154 19.88 -13.66 3.07
C ASN A 154 20.35 -15.00 3.65
N ARG A 155 19.46 -15.76 4.31
CA ARG A 155 19.76 -17.11 4.83
C ARG A 155 19.73 -18.18 3.73
N LEU A 156 18.94 -17.95 2.70
CA LEU A 156 18.84 -18.82 1.52
C LEU A 156 19.91 -18.55 0.46
N GLY A 157 20.64 -17.43 0.57
CA GLY A 157 21.58 -16.99 -0.46
C GLY A 157 20.92 -16.27 -1.64
N CYS A 158 19.61 -15.99 -1.56
CA CYS A 158 18.86 -15.21 -2.54
C CYS A 158 19.13 -13.71 -2.34
N TYR A 159 20.38 -13.28 -2.56
CA TYR A 159 20.81 -11.94 -2.17
C TYR A 159 20.15 -10.81 -2.98
N ASP A 160 19.90 -11.01 -4.27
CA ASP A 160 19.22 -10.01 -5.10
C ASP A 160 17.80 -9.72 -4.60
N ASP A 161 17.03 -10.76 -4.27
CA ASP A 161 15.69 -10.62 -3.67
C ASP A 161 15.74 -9.91 -2.31
N ALA A 162 16.77 -10.21 -1.50
CA ALA A 162 16.99 -9.53 -0.23
C ALA A 162 17.24 -8.03 -0.42
N ILE A 163 18.02 -7.63 -1.43
CA ILE A 163 18.28 -6.23 -1.75
C ILE A 163 16.99 -5.52 -2.15
N VAL A 164 16.18 -6.12 -3.02
CA VAL A 164 14.89 -5.54 -3.46
C VAL A 164 13.96 -5.26 -2.28
N ASP A 165 13.87 -6.20 -1.33
CA ASP A 165 13.06 -6.01 -0.12
C ASP A 165 13.65 -4.94 0.80
N CYS A 166 14.98 -4.89 0.94
CA CYS A 166 15.62 -3.85 1.76
C CYS A 166 15.44 -2.46 1.15
N ASP A 167 15.59 -2.31 -0.16
CA ASP A 167 15.37 -1.05 -0.86
C ASP A 167 13.91 -0.60 -0.71
N SER A 168 12.96 -1.53 -0.77
CA SER A 168 11.55 -1.24 -0.49
C SER A 168 11.33 -0.78 0.95
N ALA A 169 11.96 -1.42 1.93
CA ALA A 169 11.90 -1.01 3.33
C ALA A 169 12.52 0.37 3.57
N ILE A 170 13.68 0.67 2.97
CA ILE A 170 14.37 1.97 3.09
C ILE A 170 13.56 3.09 2.44
N ARG A 171 12.92 2.83 1.29
CA ARG A 171 12.01 3.81 0.65
C ARG A 171 10.81 4.15 1.53
N LEU A 172 10.24 3.16 2.23
CA LEU A 172 9.09 3.36 3.11
C LEU A 172 9.49 4.00 4.45
N GLU A 173 10.65 3.62 4.99
CA GLU A 173 11.19 4.11 6.25
C GLU A 173 12.70 4.31 6.13
N PRO A 174 13.15 5.51 5.73
CA PRO A 174 14.58 5.82 5.59
C PRO A 174 15.38 5.66 6.88
N CYS A 175 14.71 5.73 8.05
CA CYS A 175 15.29 5.49 9.36
C CYS A 175 15.17 4.02 9.84
N ASN A 176 15.09 3.05 8.93
CA ASN A 176 15.13 1.63 9.26
C ASN A 176 16.54 1.03 9.21
N LEU A 177 17.25 1.03 10.34
CA LEU A 177 18.61 0.46 10.41
C LEU A 177 18.66 -1.03 10.01
N LYS A 178 17.62 -1.81 10.33
CA LYS A 178 17.61 -3.25 10.01
C LYS A 178 17.66 -3.47 8.50
N ALA A 179 16.97 -2.65 7.72
CA ALA A 179 16.98 -2.72 6.27
C ALA A 179 18.40 -2.49 5.70
N TYR A 180 19.11 -1.42 6.15
CA TYR A 180 20.50 -1.18 5.74
C TYR A 180 21.43 -2.35 6.10
N LEU A 181 21.31 -2.89 7.32
CA LEU A 181 22.14 -4.03 7.74
C LEU A 181 21.88 -5.28 6.90
N GLN A 182 20.62 -5.58 6.56
CA GLN A 182 20.31 -6.72 5.69
C GLN A 182 20.75 -6.49 4.24
N ARG A 183 20.65 -5.26 3.74
CA ARG A 183 21.13 -4.87 2.40
C ARG A 183 22.64 -5.02 2.29
N ALA A 184 23.40 -4.47 3.22
CA ALA A 184 24.86 -4.57 3.25
C ALA A 184 25.32 -6.03 3.35
N LYS A 185 24.60 -6.86 4.13
CA LYS A 185 24.85 -8.30 4.21
C LYS A 185 24.61 -9.00 2.87
N ALA A 186 23.52 -8.68 2.18
CA ALA A 186 23.22 -9.23 0.86
C ALA A 186 24.27 -8.84 -0.19
N LEU A 187 24.66 -7.56 -0.22
CA LEU A 187 25.70 -7.04 -1.10
C LEU A 187 27.06 -7.72 -0.85
N THR A 188 27.40 -7.94 0.42
CA THR A 188 28.62 -8.69 0.80
C THR A 188 28.55 -10.13 0.30
N GLY A 189 27.38 -10.79 0.42
CA GLY A 189 27.14 -12.14 -0.11
C GLY A 189 27.30 -12.24 -1.63
N LEU A 190 27.03 -11.16 -2.36
CA LEU A 190 27.28 -11.03 -3.81
C LEU A 190 28.70 -10.57 -4.17
N HIS A 191 29.61 -10.47 -3.19
CA HIS A 191 30.95 -9.89 -3.37
C HIS A 191 30.96 -8.43 -3.86
N ARG A 192 29.85 -7.71 -3.72
CA ARG A 192 29.72 -6.27 -4.03
C ARG A 192 30.14 -5.42 -2.84
N VAL A 193 31.39 -5.62 -2.38
CA VAL A 193 31.91 -5.03 -1.13
C VAL A 193 31.88 -3.50 -1.14
N LYS A 194 32.19 -2.87 -2.28
CA LYS A 194 32.16 -1.41 -2.40
C LYS A 194 30.78 -0.83 -2.09
N GLU A 195 29.74 -1.43 -2.65
CA GLU A 195 28.35 -1.00 -2.42
C GLU A 195 27.89 -1.32 -1.00
N ALA A 196 28.38 -2.41 -0.40
CA ALA A 196 28.10 -2.72 1.00
C ALA A 196 28.73 -1.67 1.95
N VAL A 197 29.93 -1.19 1.64
CA VAL A 197 30.59 -0.09 2.37
C VAL A 197 29.80 1.21 2.24
N GLU A 198 29.37 1.57 1.03
CA GLU A 198 28.50 2.73 0.78
C GLU A 198 27.20 2.64 1.58
N CYS A 199 26.55 1.47 1.57
CA CYS A 199 25.33 1.21 2.34
C CYS A 199 25.53 1.40 3.86
N TYR A 200 26.69 1.01 4.40
CA TYR A 200 27.01 1.29 5.80
C TYR A 200 27.30 2.78 6.05
N THR A 201 27.96 3.47 5.14
CA THR A 201 28.19 4.91 5.24
C THR A 201 26.88 5.70 5.21
N GLU A 202 25.90 5.30 4.40
CA GLU A 202 24.55 5.86 4.41
C GLU A 202 23.88 5.62 5.78
N ALA A 203 23.94 4.40 6.29
CA ALA A 203 23.40 4.08 7.61
C ALA A 203 24.09 4.86 8.75
N GLU A 204 25.40 5.11 8.69
CA GLU A 204 26.11 5.92 9.68
C GLU A 204 25.55 7.35 9.75
N LYS A 205 25.22 7.95 8.60
CA LYS A 205 24.64 9.30 8.51
C LYS A 205 23.24 9.37 9.11
N GLU A 206 22.41 8.36 8.82
CA GLU A 206 21.03 8.29 9.31
C GLU A 206 20.96 7.92 10.81
N PHE A 207 21.95 7.19 11.33
CA PHE A 207 21.99 6.73 12.73
C PHE A 207 23.28 7.16 13.46
N PRO A 208 23.47 8.46 13.73
CA PRO A 208 24.66 8.95 14.43
C PRO A 208 24.86 8.30 15.81
N ASN A 209 23.76 7.98 16.52
CA ASN A 209 23.81 7.29 17.82
C ASN A 209 24.33 5.84 17.75
N LYS A 210 24.35 5.23 16.56
CA LYS A 210 24.83 3.87 16.32
C LYS A 210 26.04 3.83 15.39
N ALA A 211 26.60 5.00 15.05
CA ALA A 211 27.68 5.15 14.09
C ALA A 211 28.87 4.25 14.43
N ASP A 212 29.29 4.17 15.70
CA ASP A 212 30.43 3.33 16.10
C ASP A 212 30.20 1.84 15.80
N THR A 213 28.97 1.35 16.01
CA THR A 213 28.62 -0.05 15.72
C THR A 213 28.59 -0.29 14.21
N ILE A 214 28.04 0.64 13.45
CA ILE A 214 27.93 0.54 11.99
C ILE A 214 29.32 0.64 11.34
N ALA A 215 30.18 1.54 11.82
CA ALA A 215 31.55 1.69 11.38
C ALA A 215 32.38 0.44 11.67
N SER A 216 32.15 -0.21 12.81
CA SER A 216 32.79 -1.49 13.14
C SER A 216 32.37 -2.60 12.15
N LEU A 217 31.08 -2.65 11.77
CA LEU A 217 30.58 -3.60 10.77
C LEU A 217 31.12 -3.31 9.37
N ARG A 218 31.22 -2.03 8.99
CA ARG A 218 31.84 -1.59 7.74
C ARG A 218 33.30 -2.02 7.65
N LYS A 219 34.09 -1.73 8.69
CA LYS A 219 35.51 -2.12 8.73
C LYS A 219 35.70 -3.65 8.67
N ALA A 220 34.76 -4.43 9.18
CA ALA A 220 34.84 -5.89 9.16
C ALA A 220 34.69 -6.52 7.75
N ILE A 221 34.15 -5.76 6.79
CA ILE A 221 33.99 -6.21 5.39
C ILE A 221 35.00 -5.57 4.43
N GLU A 222 35.78 -4.59 4.90
CA GLU A 222 36.86 -3.99 4.14
C GLU A 222 38.05 -4.98 4.04
N PRO A 223 38.69 -5.12 2.87
CA PRO A 223 39.78 -6.07 2.63
C PRO A 223 41.10 -5.68 3.30
#